data_AF-A0A8C0PKA9-F1
#
_entry.id   AF-A0A8C0PKA9-F1
#
_cell.length_a   1.000
_cell.length_b   1.000
_cell.length_c   1.000
_cell.angle_alpha   90.00
_cell.angle_beta   90.00
_cell.angle_gamma   90.00
#
_symmetry.space_group_name_H-M   'P 1'
#
loop_
_entity.id
_entity.type
_entity.pdbx_description
1 polymer ?
#
loop_
_entity_poly.entity_id
_entity_poly.type
_entity_poly.pdbx_seq_one_letter_code
_entity_poly.pdbx_strand_id
1 'polypeptide(L)'
;MEPREAGGKESMGTKRKNLTFLRPRLYMLERRKTDTVVDGGAPGEHSGALRRSQSDRTEYSQKLQEKMTPQAGASATETLTQEEHRMQRMMAKRSKIIKELIQTEKDYLNDLELCIREVVQPLRNKQIDRLDVDSLFSNIESVHQISAKLLSLLEEATTDVEPAMQVIGTEEPLKDFSARV
;
A
#
# COMPACT_ATOMS: atom_id res chain seq x y z
N MET A 1 -40.62 -54.89 3.44
CA MET A 1 -40.58 -54.49 4.87
C MET A 1 -39.31 -53.70 5.06
N GLU A 2 -39.42 -52.37 5.17
CA GLU A 2 -38.36 -51.49 5.70
C GLU A 2 -38.17 -51.77 7.21
N PRO A 3 -36.98 -51.56 7.82
CA PRO A 3 -36.47 -50.22 8.21
C PRO A 3 -35.00 -49.94 7.76
N ARG A 4 -34.56 -48.70 7.45
CA ARG A 4 -34.24 -47.53 8.34
C ARG A 4 -33.13 -47.78 9.38
N GLU A 5 -32.18 -46.88 9.74
CA GLU A 5 -31.67 -45.55 9.30
C GLU A 5 -30.11 -45.59 9.39
N ALA A 6 -29.26 -44.57 9.15
CA ALA A 6 -29.34 -43.12 8.86
C ALA A 6 -28.12 -42.73 7.96
N GLY A 7 -27.60 -41.50 7.80
CA GLY A 7 -27.90 -40.14 8.27
C GLY A 7 -26.74 -39.19 7.88
N GLY A 8 -27.02 -37.94 7.51
CA GLY A 8 -25.96 -36.99 7.08
C GLY A 8 -26.50 -35.73 6.39
N LYS A 9 -26.77 -34.67 7.17
CA LYS A 9 -27.18 -33.36 6.65
C LYS A 9 -25.96 -32.48 6.39
N GLU A 10 -25.68 -32.14 5.13
CA GLU A 10 -24.81 -31.00 4.80
C GLU A 10 -25.37 -30.21 3.61
N SER A 11 -26.02 -29.08 3.90
CA SER A 11 -26.40 -28.08 2.89
C SER A 11 -25.79 -26.74 3.32
N MET A 12 -24.57 -26.47 2.85
CA MET A 12 -23.88 -25.20 3.11
C MET A 12 -24.36 -24.13 2.13
N GLY A 13 -24.87 -23.03 2.68
CA GLY A 13 -25.54 -21.99 1.91
C GLY A 13 -24.63 -21.21 0.95
N THR A 14 -25.12 -21.03 -0.28
CA THR A 14 -24.48 -20.27 -1.36
C THR A 14 -24.39 -18.77 -1.06
N LYS A 15 -23.39 -18.34 -0.27
CA LYS A 15 -23.06 -16.91 -0.11
C LYS A 15 -22.39 -16.35 -1.36
N ARG A 16 -23.21 -15.92 -2.35
CA ARG A 16 -22.77 -15.06 -3.45
C ARG A 16 -22.13 -13.78 -2.88
N LYS A 17 -20.86 -13.55 -3.19
CA LYS A 17 -20.12 -12.33 -2.82
C LYS A 17 -20.16 -11.38 -4.03
N ASN A 18 -20.98 -10.33 -3.97
CA ASN A 18 -21.06 -9.32 -5.03
C ASN A 18 -19.82 -8.41 -5.01
N LEU A 19 -18.73 -8.83 -5.66
CA LEU A 19 -17.50 -8.05 -5.80
C LEU A 19 -17.54 -7.18 -7.05
N THR A 20 -18.31 -6.08 -7.00
CA THR A 20 -18.48 -5.13 -8.13
C THR A 20 -17.73 -3.81 -7.93
N PHE A 21 -16.76 -3.73 -7.01
CA PHE A 21 -16.15 -2.47 -6.55
C PHE A 21 -14.65 -2.32 -6.82
N LEU A 22 -14.13 -2.92 -7.90
CA LEU A 22 -12.81 -2.62 -8.45
C LEU A 22 -12.93 -2.01 -9.85
N ARG A 23 -13.23 -0.71 -9.91
CA ARG A 23 -13.04 0.14 -11.10
C ARG A 23 -12.03 1.25 -10.78
N PRO A 24 -10.76 1.14 -11.20
CA PRO A 24 -9.84 2.26 -11.16
C PRO A 24 -10.15 3.19 -12.35
N ARG A 25 -10.77 4.34 -12.08
CA ARG A 25 -11.03 5.38 -13.09
C ARG A 25 -10.56 6.74 -12.62
N LEU A 26 -9.24 6.97 -12.72
CA LEU A 26 -8.61 8.28 -12.52
C LEU A 26 -7.80 8.66 -13.77
N TYR A 27 -8.53 9.03 -14.83
CA TYR A 27 -7.98 9.67 -16.01
C TYR A 27 -8.92 10.82 -16.41
N MET A 28 -8.30 11.97 -16.69
CA MET A 28 -8.87 13.30 -17.02
C MET A 28 -8.95 14.31 -15.87
N LEU A 29 -7.95 15.18 -15.89
CA LEU A 29 -7.79 16.39 -15.09
C LEU A 29 -8.78 17.45 -15.59
N GLU A 30 -9.95 17.57 -14.97
CA GLU A 30 -10.98 18.52 -15.43
C GLU A 30 -10.58 19.96 -15.09
N ARG A 31 -10.41 20.79 -16.13
CA ARG A 31 -9.84 22.13 -16.02
C ARG A 31 -10.87 23.14 -15.54
N ARG A 32 -10.46 23.91 -14.52
CA ARG A 32 -11.05 25.14 -13.96
C ARG A 32 -12.18 25.79 -14.78
N LYS A 33 -13.28 26.12 -14.10
CA LYS A 33 -14.01 27.38 -14.35
C LYS A 33 -14.16 28.17 -13.06
N THR A 34 -13.56 29.35 -13.06
CA THR A 34 -13.97 30.47 -12.22
C THR A 34 -15.30 31.00 -12.75
N ASP A 35 -16.24 31.34 -11.88
CA ASP A 35 -17.26 32.33 -12.21
C ASP A 35 -17.41 33.30 -11.04
N THR A 36 -17.71 34.56 -11.36
CA THR A 36 -17.72 35.69 -10.43
C THR A 36 -19.03 36.43 -10.62
N VAL A 37 -20.05 36.04 -9.87
CA VAL A 37 -21.32 36.79 -9.81
C VAL A 37 -21.15 37.92 -8.80
N VAL A 38 -20.97 39.13 -9.34
CA VAL A 38 -21.36 40.37 -8.68
C VAL A 38 -22.83 40.59 -9.00
N ASP A 39 -23.67 40.70 -7.97
CA ASP A 39 -25.00 41.31 -8.08
C ASP A 39 -25.06 42.50 -7.12
N GLY A 40 -25.77 43.56 -7.52
CA GLY A 40 -25.71 44.86 -6.84
C GLY A 40 -27.00 45.65 -6.98
N GLY A 41 -27.55 46.06 -5.84
CA GLY A 41 -28.73 46.93 -5.77
C GLY A 41 -29.10 47.27 -4.32
N ALA A 42 -29.19 48.56 -4.02
CA ALA A 42 -29.71 49.13 -2.77
C ALA A 42 -30.88 50.07 -3.13
N PRO A 43 -31.55 50.78 -2.19
CA PRO A 43 -31.68 50.61 -0.74
C PRO A 43 -33.17 50.48 -0.30
N GLY A 44 -33.45 50.20 0.98
CA GLY A 44 -34.82 50.28 1.52
C GLY A 44 -34.91 50.06 3.04
N GLU A 45 -35.54 50.99 3.76
CA GLU A 45 -35.62 51.00 5.23
C GLU A 45 -36.65 50.01 5.78
N HIS A 46 -36.26 49.17 6.75
CA HIS A 46 -37.20 48.65 7.75
C HIS A 46 -36.53 48.52 9.13
N SER A 47 -37.17 49.13 10.12
CA SER A 47 -36.69 49.24 11.50
C SER A 47 -36.59 47.89 12.21
N GLY A 48 -35.36 47.46 12.52
CA GLY A 48 -35.08 46.36 13.45
C GLY A 48 -34.37 46.88 14.69
N ALA A 49 -35.00 46.79 15.87
CA ALA A 49 -34.41 47.28 17.12
C ALA A 49 -33.15 46.46 17.48
N LEU A 50 -31.98 47.07 17.32
CA LEU A 50 -30.70 46.47 17.69
C LEU A 50 -30.62 46.26 19.21
N ARG A 51 -30.98 45.06 19.66
CA ARG A 51 -30.59 44.58 21.00
C ARG A 51 -29.07 44.49 21.04
N ARG A 52 -28.43 45.50 21.63
CA ARG A 52 -27.01 45.48 21.99
C ARG A 52 -26.75 44.31 22.95
N SER A 53 -26.25 43.20 22.42
CA SER A 53 -25.67 42.13 23.23
C SER A 53 -24.39 42.65 23.88
N GLN A 54 -24.47 43.09 25.14
CA GLN A 54 -23.27 43.47 25.90
C GLN A 54 -22.60 42.22 26.47
N SER A 55 -21.77 41.56 25.67
CA SER A 55 -21.06 40.35 26.12
C SER A 55 -19.75 40.07 25.40
N ASP A 56 -19.00 41.11 24.98
CA ASP A 56 -17.69 40.93 24.31
C ASP A 56 -16.49 41.46 25.10
N ARG A 57 -16.68 42.37 26.07
CA ARG A 57 -15.56 43.11 26.69
C ARG A 57 -14.61 42.21 27.48
N THR A 58 -15.16 41.22 28.18
CA THR A 58 -14.40 40.27 29.02
C THR A 58 -13.75 39.16 28.20
N GLU A 59 -14.49 38.58 27.23
CA GLU A 59 -13.94 37.56 26.34
C GLU A 59 -12.81 38.13 25.47
N TYR A 60 -12.98 39.33 24.91
CA TYR A 60 -11.93 39.95 24.10
C TYR A 60 -10.67 40.23 24.93
N SER A 61 -10.81 40.72 26.17
CA SER A 61 -9.65 40.96 27.05
C SER A 61 -8.95 39.66 27.45
N GLN A 62 -9.71 38.61 27.81
CA GLN A 62 -9.16 37.31 28.19
C GLN A 62 -8.41 36.67 27.01
N LYS A 63 -9.04 36.67 25.83
CA LYS A 63 -8.47 36.14 24.59
C LYS A 63 -7.30 36.97 24.07
N LEU A 64 -7.21 38.26 24.44
CA LEU A 64 -6.04 39.13 24.19
C LEU A 64 -4.90 38.85 25.15
N GLN A 65 -5.20 38.51 26.41
CA GLN A 65 -4.20 38.14 27.41
C GLN A 65 -3.59 36.76 27.11
N GLU A 66 -4.41 35.80 26.68
CA GLU A 66 -3.98 34.48 26.20
C GLU A 66 -2.94 34.59 25.08
N LYS A 67 -3.26 35.30 23.99
CA LYS A 67 -2.35 35.47 22.83
C LYS A 67 -1.17 36.43 23.03
N MET A 68 -1.05 37.03 24.21
CA MET A 68 0.13 37.82 24.63
C MET A 68 0.98 37.09 25.69
N THR A 69 0.56 35.90 26.12
CA THR A 69 1.34 35.04 27.01
C THR A 69 2.37 34.26 26.17
N PRO A 70 3.69 34.28 26.49
CA PRO A 70 4.69 33.56 25.71
C PRO A 70 4.55 32.03 25.81
N GLN A 71 3.77 31.42 24.92
CA GLN A 71 3.66 29.97 24.79
C GLN A 71 4.88 29.36 24.07
N ALA A 72 6.09 29.69 24.53
CA ALA A 72 7.36 29.26 23.93
C ALA A 72 7.67 27.76 24.10
N GLY A 73 6.91 27.02 24.92
CA GLY A 73 7.12 25.59 25.20
C GLY A 73 6.16 24.61 24.52
N ALA A 74 4.89 25.01 24.30
CA ALA A 74 3.84 24.09 23.84
C ALA A 74 3.89 23.85 22.32
N SER A 75 3.99 24.92 21.52
CA SER A 75 3.97 24.80 20.06
C SER A 75 5.14 23.97 19.50
N ALA A 76 6.33 24.06 20.10
CA ALA A 76 7.50 23.26 19.68
C ALA A 76 7.35 21.76 20.02
N THR A 77 6.73 21.43 21.15
CA THR A 77 6.52 20.04 21.59
C THR A 77 5.38 19.37 20.80
N GLU A 78 4.34 20.11 20.43
CA GLU A 78 3.30 19.64 19.49
C GLU A 78 3.85 19.37 18.08
N THR A 79 4.76 20.21 17.56
CA THR A 79 5.38 19.95 16.25
C THR A 79 6.30 18.73 16.24
N LEU A 80 7.11 18.54 17.29
CA LEU A 80 8.03 17.39 17.40
C LEU A 80 7.26 16.07 17.47
N THR A 81 6.25 15.98 18.34
CA THR A 81 5.42 14.78 18.47
C THR A 81 4.64 14.45 17.18
N GLN A 82 4.19 15.46 16.43
CA GLN A 82 3.57 15.25 15.12
C GLN A 82 4.55 14.67 14.08
N GLU A 83 5.81 15.12 14.10
CA GLU A 83 6.87 14.63 13.23
C GLU A 83 7.31 13.20 13.60
N GLU A 84 7.51 12.91 14.88
CA GLU A 84 7.78 11.56 15.39
C GLU A 84 6.69 10.57 14.98
N HIS A 85 5.42 10.92 15.17
CA HIS A 85 4.30 10.09 14.73
C HIS A 85 4.24 9.92 13.20
N ARG A 86 4.68 10.92 12.43
CA ARG A 86 4.81 10.78 10.96
C ARG A 86 5.93 9.82 10.60
N MET A 87 7.09 9.91 11.25
CA MET A 87 8.23 9.02 11.07
C MET A 87 7.86 7.57 11.43
N GLN A 88 7.22 7.34 12.57
CA GLN A 88 6.70 6.03 12.99
C GLN A 88 5.77 5.42 11.92
N ARG A 89 4.81 6.19 11.38
CA ARG A 89 3.93 5.72 10.29
C ARG A 89 4.70 5.39 9.01
N MET A 90 5.72 6.17 8.65
CA MET A 90 6.55 5.90 7.48
C MET A 90 7.39 4.63 7.65
N MET A 91 7.99 4.41 8.83
CA MET A 91 8.77 3.19 9.10
C MET A 91 7.90 1.94 9.21
N ALA A 92 6.71 2.03 9.80
CA ALA A 92 5.73 0.93 9.78
C ALA A 92 5.32 0.57 8.34
N LYS A 93 5.08 1.57 7.48
CA LYS A 93 4.81 1.35 6.05
C LYS A 93 6.01 0.72 5.33
N ARG A 94 7.23 1.18 5.59
CA ARG A 94 8.48 0.63 5.02
C ARG A 94 8.64 -0.84 5.39
N SER A 95 8.52 -1.19 6.66
CA SER A 95 8.60 -2.58 7.13
C SER A 95 7.53 -3.47 6.48
N LYS A 96 6.30 -2.97 6.27
CA LYS A 96 5.27 -3.72 5.54
C LYS A 96 5.68 -3.97 4.08
N ILE A 97 6.13 -2.95 3.36
CA ILE A 97 6.54 -3.06 1.94
C ILE A 97 7.69 -4.07 1.79
N ILE A 98 8.66 -4.06 2.71
CA ILE A 98 9.82 -4.97 2.66
C ILE A 98 9.39 -6.43 2.90
N LYS A 99 8.49 -6.67 3.86
CA LYS A 99 7.88 -7.99 4.07
C LYS A 99 7.07 -8.46 2.87
N GLU A 100 6.33 -7.55 2.24
CA GLU A 100 5.55 -7.82 1.04
C GLU A 100 6.45 -8.19 -0.14
N LEU A 101 7.54 -7.44 -0.36
CA LEU A 101 8.57 -7.74 -1.38
C LEU A 101 9.17 -9.15 -1.21
N ILE A 102 9.64 -9.48 0.01
CA ILE A 102 10.23 -10.79 0.31
C ILE A 102 9.21 -11.91 0.11
N GLN A 103 7.97 -11.72 0.55
CA GLN A 103 6.93 -12.74 0.37
C GLN A 103 6.58 -12.92 -1.11
N THR A 104 6.45 -11.85 -1.89
CA THR A 104 6.17 -11.97 -3.33
C THR A 104 7.32 -12.63 -4.11
N GLU A 105 8.58 -12.45 -3.71
CA GLU A 105 9.71 -13.17 -4.33
C GLU A 105 9.69 -14.67 -3.97
N LYS A 106 9.30 -15.02 -2.73
CA LYS A 106 9.08 -16.42 -2.33
C LYS A 106 7.96 -17.08 -3.12
N ASP A 107 6.84 -16.38 -3.28
CA ASP A 107 5.68 -16.87 -4.03
C ASP A 107 6.06 -17.07 -5.50
N TYR A 108 6.80 -16.12 -6.10
CA TYR A 108 7.31 -16.21 -7.47
C TYR A 108 8.29 -17.38 -7.67
N LEU A 109 9.20 -17.62 -6.71
CA LEU A 109 10.11 -18.77 -6.75
C LEU A 109 9.37 -20.11 -6.69
N ASN A 110 8.36 -20.21 -5.82
CA ASN A 110 7.51 -21.40 -5.74
C ASN A 110 6.75 -21.64 -7.05
N ASP A 111 6.25 -20.59 -7.70
CA ASP A 111 5.59 -20.70 -9.00
C ASP A 111 6.56 -21.13 -10.11
N LEU A 112 7.80 -20.60 -10.12
CA LEU A 112 8.86 -21.04 -11.05
C LEU A 112 9.23 -22.51 -10.85
N GLU A 113 9.48 -22.96 -9.62
CA GLU A 113 9.77 -24.36 -9.30
C GLU A 113 8.59 -25.26 -9.69
N LEU A 114 7.34 -24.84 -9.45
CA LEU A 114 6.14 -25.56 -9.87
C LEU A 114 6.06 -25.69 -11.40
N CYS A 115 6.31 -24.61 -12.14
CA CYS A 115 6.38 -24.64 -13.61
C CYS A 115 7.49 -25.58 -14.11
N ILE A 116 8.69 -25.53 -13.54
CA ILE A 116 9.81 -26.39 -13.92
C ILE A 116 9.45 -27.87 -13.66
N ARG A 117 8.99 -28.17 -12.45
CA ARG A 117 8.76 -29.55 -11.97
C ARG A 117 7.54 -30.23 -12.56
N GLU A 118 6.42 -29.51 -12.75
CA GLU A 118 5.15 -30.08 -13.22
C GLU A 118 4.88 -29.86 -14.72
N VAL A 119 5.59 -28.94 -15.38
CA VAL A 119 5.37 -28.61 -16.80
C VAL A 119 6.63 -28.84 -17.64
N VAL A 120 7.74 -28.16 -17.33
CA VAL A 120 8.96 -28.22 -18.16
C VAL A 120 9.54 -29.63 -18.18
N GLN A 121 9.86 -30.19 -17.01
CA GLN A 121 10.47 -31.52 -16.90
C GLN A 121 9.57 -32.62 -17.48
N PRO A 122 8.25 -32.68 -17.21
CA PRO A 122 7.36 -33.65 -17.85
C PRO A 122 7.22 -33.48 -19.37
N LEU A 123 7.31 -32.27 -19.92
CA LEU A 123 7.30 -32.06 -21.38
C LEU A 123 8.60 -32.49 -22.04
N ARG A 124 9.77 -32.12 -21.47
CA ARG A 124 11.09 -32.62 -21.93
C ARG A 124 11.13 -34.15 -21.92
N ASN A 125 10.65 -34.77 -20.84
CA ASN A 125 10.62 -36.24 -20.69
C ASN A 125 9.65 -36.94 -21.66
N LYS A 126 8.56 -36.29 -22.08
CA LYS A 126 7.58 -36.86 -23.02
C LYS A 126 7.99 -36.78 -24.49
N GLN A 127 8.97 -35.93 -24.85
CA GLN A 127 9.48 -35.77 -26.22
C GLN A 127 8.36 -35.66 -27.27
N ILE A 128 7.46 -34.69 -27.09
CA ILE A 128 6.31 -34.49 -27.98
C ILE A 128 6.80 -34.04 -29.37
N ASP A 129 6.37 -34.73 -30.44
CA ASP A 129 6.77 -34.41 -31.80
C ASP A 129 6.48 -32.93 -32.15
N ARG A 130 7.47 -32.27 -32.77
CA ARG A 130 7.46 -30.84 -33.14
C ARG A 130 7.34 -29.84 -32.00
N LEU A 131 7.43 -30.25 -30.73
CA LEU A 131 7.49 -29.35 -29.59
C LEU A 131 8.93 -29.11 -29.15
N ASP A 132 9.46 -27.92 -29.46
CA ASP A 132 10.69 -27.44 -28.83
C ASP A 132 10.36 -26.85 -27.45
N VAL A 133 10.61 -27.65 -26.40
CA VAL A 133 10.39 -27.26 -25.01
C VAL A 133 11.41 -26.21 -24.56
N ASP A 134 12.64 -26.28 -25.07
CA ASP A 134 13.74 -25.45 -24.64
C ASP A 134 13.60 -24.03 -25.22
N SER A 135 13.14 -23.89 -26.47
CA SER A 135 12.75 -22.58 -27.01
C SER A 135 11.45 -22.03 -26.40
N LEU A 136 10.53 -22.88 -25.91
CA LEU A 136 9.26 -22.42 -25.33
C LEU A 136 9.43 -21.86 -23.91
N PHE A 137 10.23 -22.53 -23.08
CA PHE A 137 10.49 -22.12 -21.70
C PHE A 137 11.80 -21.33 -21.53
N SER A 138 12.64 -21.29 -22.56
CA SER A 138 13.86 -20.49 -22.63
C SER A 138 14.76 -20.73 -21.40
N ASN A 139 15.19 -19.67 -20.73
CA ASN A 139 16.10 -19.70 -19.59
C ASN A 139 15.39 -19.81 -18.22
N ILE A 140 14.18 -20.41 -18.13
CA ILE A 140 13.40 -20.47 -16.90
C ILE A 140 14.17 -21.03 -15.70
N GLU A 141 15.00 -22.07 -15.88
CA GLU A 141 15.83 -22.62 -14.79
C GLU A 141 16.92 -21.64 -14.33
N SER A 142 17.40 -20.76 -15.21
CA SER A 142 18.35 -19.69 -14.85
C SER A 142 17.65 -18.54 -14.13
N VAL A 143 16.42 -18.19 -14.55
CA VAL A 143 15.59 -17.19 -13.85
C VAL A 143 15.29 -17.66 -12.42
N HIS A 144 14.92 -18.93 -12.23
CA HIS A 144 14.75 -19.52 -10.90
C HIS A 144 16.01 -19.42 -10.03
N GLN A 145 17.20 -19.74 -10.57
CA GLN A 145 18.46 -19.59 -9.84
C GLN A 145 18.78 -18.13 -9.46
N ILE A 146 18.52 -17.18 -10.35
CA ILE A 146 18.76 -15.75 -10.09
C ILE A 146 17.78 -15.21 -9.05
N SER A 147 16.49 -15.55 -9.15
CA SER A 147 15.50 -15.21 -8.12
C SER A 147 15.84 -15.84 -6.76
N ALA A 148 16.37 -17.07 -6.72
CA ALA A 148 16.78 -17.70 -5.47
C ALA A 148 17.95 -16.96 -4.80
N LYS A 149 18.93 -16.49 -5.61
CA LYS A 149 19.98 -15.58 -5.11
C LYS A 149 19.40 -14.25 -4.63
N LEU A 150 18.49 -13.64 -5.39
CA LEU A 150 17.85 -12.37 -5.04
C LEU A 150 17.09 -12.47 -3.71
N LEU A 151 16.28 -13.52 -3.52
CA LEU A 151 15.59 -13.78 -2.27
C LEU A 151 16.58 -13.92 -1.11
N SER A 152 17.64 -14.72 -1.26
CA SER A 152 18.67 -14.90 -0.23
C SER A 152 19.31 -13.57 0.18
N LEU A 153 19.63 -12.70 -0.78
CA LEU A 153 20.19 -11.37 -0.50
C LEU A 153 19.18 -10.42 0.17
N LEU A 154 17.89 -10.50 -0.21
CA LEU A 154 16.82 -9.73 0.43
C LEU A 154 16.57 -10.18 1.88
N GLU A 155 16.63 -11.50 2.16
CA GLU A 155 16.52 -12.03 3.51
C GLU A 155 17.75 -11.67 4.35
N GLU A 156 18.97 -11.79 3.82
CA GLU A 156 20.21 -11.38 4.50
C GLU A 156 20.19 -9.88 4.86
N ALA A 157 19.78 -9.01 3.92
CA ALA A 157 19.72 -7.56 4.14
C ALA A 157 18.62 -7.09 5.11
N THR A 158 17.75 -7.99 5.58
CA THR A 158 16.57 -7.64 6.39
C THR A 158 16.38 -8.46 7.68
N THR A 159 17.00 -9.63 7.78
CA THR A 159 16.99 -10.47 9.00
C THR A 159 17.77 -9.78 10.11
N ASP A 160 17.15 -9.68 11.29
CA ASP A 160 17.68 -9.01 12.50
C ASP A 160 18.12 -7.54 12.35
N VAL A 161 17.84 -6.90 11.21
CA VAL A 161 18.10 -5.47 10.95
C VAL A 161 16.85 -4.63 11.22
N GLU A 162 16.98 -3.58 12.05
CA GLU A 162 15.89 -2.63 12.32
C GLU A 162 15.43 -1.91 11.02
N PRO A 163 14.13 -1.65 10.81
CA PRO A 163 13.63 -1.06 9.55
C PRO A 163 14.20 0.32 9.16
N ALA A 164 14.87 1.02 10.06
CA ALA A 164 15.64 2.23 9.75
C ALA A 164 16.97 1.90 9.05
N MET A 165 17.65 0.84 9.50
CA MET A 165 19.00 0.43 9.10
C MET A 165 19.03 -0.50 7.86
N GLN A 166 17.89 -1.08 7.48
CA GLN A 166 17.78 -1.91 6.27
C GLN A 166 18.16 -1.10 5.02
N VAL A 167 19.08 -1.61 4.20
CA VAL A 167 19.49 -1.00 2.93
C VAL A 167 19.14 -1.97 1.80
N ILE A 168 18.13 -1.61 1.02
CA ILE A 168 17.64 -2.41 -0.11
C ILE A 168 17.65 -1.50 -1.34
N GLY A 169 18.17 -2.01 -2.46
CA GLY A 169 18.30 -1.24 -3.71
C GLY A 169 19.65 -0.52 -3.87
N THR A 170 20.68 -0.90 -3.12
CA THR A 170 22.07 -0.61 -3.54
C THR A 170 22.37 -1.38 -4.81
N GLU A 171 22.91 -0.70 -5.82
CA GLU A 171 23.41 -1.36 -7.02
C GLU A 171 24.62 -2.24 -6.67
N GLU A 172 24.42 -3.56 -6.61
CA GLU A 172 25.54 -4.51 -6.58
C GLU A 172 26.28 -4.36 -7.92
N PRO A 173 27.57 -3.99 -7.94
CA PRO A 173 28.29 -3.84 -9.19
C PRO A 173 28.40 -5.21 -9.87
N LEU A 174 27.81 -5.33 -11.07
CA LEU A 174 27.67 -6.51 -11.94
C LEU A 174 28.98 -7.24 -12.38
N LYS A 175 30.08 -7.06 -11.65
CA LYS A 175 31.44 -7.47 -12.05
C LYS A 175 31.68 -8.99 -11.95
N ASP A 176 30.97 -9.70 -11.08
CA ASP A 176 31.32 -11.08 -10.72
C ASP A 176 30.51 -12.16 -11.47
N PHE A 177 29.55 -11.78 -12.32
CA PHE A 177 28.75 -12.76 -13.08
C PHE A 177 29.53 -13.48 -14.20
N SER A 178 30.76 -13.03 -14.51
CA SER A 178 31.58 -13.60 -15.59
C SER A 178 32.60 -14.66 -15.14
N ALA A 179 32.67 -15.00 -13.85
CA ALA A 179 33.76 -15.82 -13.30
C ALA A 179 33.44 -17.31 -13.08
N ARG A 180 32.20 -17.76 -13.37
CA ARG A 180 31.77 -19.17 -13.21
C ARG A 180 30.78 -19.60 -14.30
N VAL A 181 31.31 -19.83 -15.50
CA VAL A 181 30.79 -20.76 -16.52
C VAL A 181 31.98 -21.54 -17.05
#